data_AF-A0A1E3IBR4-F1
#
_entry.id   AF-A0A1E3IBR4-F1
#
_cell.length_a   1.000
_cell.length_b   1.000
_cell.length_c   1.000
_cell.angle_alpha   90.00
_cell.angle_beta   90.00
_cell.angle_gamma   90.00
#
_symmetry.space_group_name_H-M   'P 1'
#
loop_
_entity.id
_entity.type
_entity.pdbx_description
1 polymer ?
#
loop_
_entity_poly.entity_id
_entity_poly.type
_entity_poly.pdbx_seq_one_letter_code
_entity_poly.pdbx_strand_id
1 'polypeptide(L)'
;MSQSNNIPDEATINAIRQRLLETGDWDRIRKLLQAHLEESGWVDDLKDLAKEKARSQETPNLQALVSEICKTAAGMVNENVKNDVMLEIEGVLDREVDQA
;
A
#
# COMPACT_ATOMS: atom_id res chain seq x y z
N MET A 1 4.43 -26.49 21.65
CA MET A 1 5.43 -25.42 21.49
C MET A 1 4.75 -24.30 20.73
N SER A 2 4.22 -23.31 21.43
CA SER A 2 3.54 -22.18 20.80
C SER A 2 4.63 -21.22 20.34
N GLN A 3 4.75 -20.98 19.04
CA GLN A 3 5.62 -19.93 18.53
C GLN A 3 5.09 -18.61 19.06
N SER A 4 5.86 -17.95 19.93
CA SER A 4 5.57 -16.60 20.38
C SER A 4 5.60 -15.69 19.16
N ASN A 5 4.46 -15.08 18.84
CA ASN A 5 4.35 -14.08 17.79
C ASN A 5 5.10 -12.83 18.24
N ASN A 6 6.41 -12.78 18.01
CA ASN A 6 7.28 -11.69 18.45
C ASN A 6 7.15 -10.54 17.46
N ILE A 7 6.16 -9.68 17.67
CA ILE A 7 6.04 -8.43 16.90
C ILE A 7 7.28 -7.58 17.23
N PRO A 8 8.09 -7.18 16.23
CA PRO A 8 9.26 -6.33 16.47
C PRO A 8 8.86 -5.04 17.19
N ASP A 9 9.73 -4.54 18.06
CA ASP A 9 9.48 -3.27 18.73
C ASP A 9 9.51 -2.08 17.76
N GLU A 10 8.96 -0.94 18.20
CA GLU A 10 8.85 0.25 17.37
C GLU A 10 10.22 0.78 16.88
N ALA A 11 11.26 0.63 17.71
CA ALA A 11 12.61 1.03 17.36
C ALA A 11 13.15 0.22 16.17
N THR A 12 12.93 -1.10 16.18
CA THR A 12 13.32 -2.01 15.10
C THR A 12 12.56 -1.68 13.82
N ILE A 13 11.24 -1.45 13.90
CA ILE A 13 10.41 -1.08 12.74
C ILE A 13 10.91 0.23 12.12
N ASN A 14 11.23 1.24 12.94
CA ASN A 14 11.72 2.52 12.46
C ASN A 14 13.12 2.42 11.83
N ALA A 15 14.02 1.62 12.41
CA ALA A 15 15.35 1.38 11.84
C ALA A 15 15.27 0.71 10.46
N ILE A 16 14.41 -0.31 10.32
CA ILE A 16 14.17 -0.95 9.02
C ILE A 16 13.61 0.05 8.01
N ARG A 17 12.59 0.84 8.38
CA ARG A 17 12.01 1.87 7.51
C ARG A 17 13.06 2.88 7.05
N GLN A 18 13.93 3.33 7.95
CA GLN A 18 15.01 4.25 7.62
C GLN A 18 15.96 3.61 6.59
N ARG A 19 16.35 2.35 6.81
CA ARG A 19 17.22 1.62 5.88
C ARG A 19 16.60 1.47 4.49
N LEU A 20 15.30 1.14 4.41
CA LEU A 20 14.56 1.09 3.13
C LEU A 20 14.54 2.42 2.38
N LEU A 21 14.53 3.54 3.11
CA LEU A 21 14.61 4.87 2.51
C LEU A 21 16.03 5.16 1.99
N GLU A 22 17.05 4.80 2.76
CA GLU A 22 18.47 5.01 2.44
C GLU A 22 18.94 4.16 1.24
N THR A 23 18.48 2.92 1.12
CA THR A 23 18.77 2.04 -0.02
C THR A 23 17.94 2.36 -1.27
N GLY A 24 16.89 3.17 -1.12
CA GLY A 24 15.94 3.49 -2.18
C GLY A 24 14.87 2.40 -2.43
N ASP A 25 14.87 1.32 -1.65
CA ASP A 25 13.88 0.25 -1.79
C ASP A 25 12.46 0.72 -1.53
N TRP A 26 12.27 1.67 -0.61
CA TRP A 26 10.95 2.25 -0.37
C TRP A 26 10.36 2.85 -1.64
N ASP A 27 11.14 3.65 -2.38
CA ASP A 27 10.68 4.28 -3.62
C ASP A 27 10.46 3.23 -4.73
N ARG A 28 11.32 2.21 -4.79
CA ARG A 28 11.19 1.10 -5.74
C ARG A 28 9.90 0.29 -5.50
N ILE A 29 9.63 -0.10 -4.26
CA ILE A 29 8.40 -0.82 -3.87
C ILE A 29 7.17 0.06 -4.14
N ARG A 30 7.23 1.36 -3.82
CA ARG A 30 6.14 2.30 -4.10
C ARG A 30 5.83 2.40 -5.58
N LYS A 31 6.86 2.47 -6.44
CA LYS A 31 6.72 2.51 -7.90
C LYS A 31 6.15 1.21 -8.45
N LEU A 32 6.61 0.07 -7.93
CA LEU A 32 6.05 -1.24 -8.27
C LEU A 32 4.56 -1.31 -7.96
N LEU A 33 4.17 -0.97 -6.72
CA LEU A 33 2.77 -0.91 -6.33
C LEU A 33 1.96 0.01 -7.25
N GLN A 34 2.47 1.20 -7.56
CA GLN A 34 1.79 2.13 -8.46
C GLN A 34 1.56 1.51 -9.85
N ALA A 35 2.58 0.89 -10.44
CA ALA A 35 2.46 0.24 -11.75
C ALA A 35 1.42 -0.89 -11.73
N HIS A 36 1.45 -1.77 -10.72
CA HIS A 36 0.47 -2.84 -10.59
C HIS A 36 -0.97 -2.32 -10.36
N LEU A 37 -1.16 -1.22 -9.62
CA LEU A 37 -2.48 -0.60 -9.46
C LEU A 37 -2.99 0.03 -10.77
N GLU A 38 -2.11 0.57 -11.59
CA GLU A 38 -2.46 1.09 -12.92
C GLU A 38 -2.82 -0.06 -13.87
N GLU A 39 -1.98 -1.09 -13.96
CA GLU A 39 -2.15 -2.23 -14.88
C GLU A 39 -3.33 -3.14 -14.52
N SER A 40 -3.67 -3.26 -13.24
CA SER A 40 -4.81 -4.06 -12.78
C SER A 40 -6.17 -3.39 -13.02
N GLY A 41 -6.19 -2.14 -13.49
CA GLY A 41 -7.41 -1.35 -13.66
C GLY A 41 -7.93 -0.68 -12.38
N TRP A 42 -7.28 -0.91 -11.23
CA TRP A 42 -7.71 -0.35 -9.94
C TRP A 42 -7.84 1.19 -9.96
N VAL A 43 -6.91 1.87 -10.65
CA VAL A 43 -6.96 3.34 -10.78
C VAL A 43 -8.21 3.80 -11.51
N ASP A 44 -8.64 3.08 -12.54
CA ASP A 44 -9.82 3.44 -13.32
C ASP A 44 -11.11 3.09 -12.58
N ASP A 45 -11.16 1.93 -11.91
CA ASP A 45 -12.28 1.56 -11.04
C ASP A 45 -12.49 2.58 -9.90
N LEU A 46 -11.41 3.04 -9.28
CA LEU A 46 -11.49 4.05 -8.21
C LEU A 46 -11.95 5.41 -8.76
N LYS A 47 -11.50 5.80 -9.95
CA LYS A 47 -11.98 7.03 -10.62
C LYS A 47 -13.46 6.93 -10.95
N ASP A 48 -13.93 5.79 -11.43
CA ASP A 48 -15.33 5.59 -11.78
C ASP A 48 -16.22 5.59 -10.54
N LEU A 49 -15.79 4.96 -9.44
CA LEU A 49 -16.43 5.11 -8.14
C LEU A 49 -16.48 6.57 -7.69
N ALA A 50 -15.37 7.31 -7.80
CA ALA A 50 -15.33 8.72 -7.41
C ALA A 50 -16.28 9.59 -8.25
N LYS A 51 -16.40 9.33 -9.57
CA LYS A 51 -17.35 10.03 -10.45
C LYS A 51 -18.79 9.74 -10.04
N GLU A 52 -19.13 8.48 -9.78
CA GLU A 52 -20.47 8.06 -9.34
C GLU A 52 -20.86 8.78 -8.04
N LYS A 53 -19.95 8.78 -7.06
CA LYS A 53 -20.14 9.46 -5.78
C LYS A 53 -20.27 10.96 -5.95
N ALA A 54 -19.41 11.60 -6.75
CA ALA A 54 -19.48 13.03 -7.02
C ALA A 54 -20.83 13.44 -7.67
N ARG A 55 -21.35 12.65 -8.62
CA ARG A 55 -22.66 12.90 -9.25
C ARG A 55 -23.83 12.82 -8.26
N SER A 56 -23.69 12.02 -7.21
CA SER A 56 -24.70 11.87 -6.17
C SER A 56 -24.68 13.00 -5.12
N GLN A 57 -23.66 13.86 -5.13
CA GLN A 57 -23.58 14.99 -4.20
C GLN A 57 -24.46 16.14 -4.67
N GLU A 58 -25.38 16.60 -3.82
CA GLU A 58 -26.19 17.79 -4.07
C GLU A 58 -25.31 19.06 -4.16
N THR A 59 -24.29 19.15 -3.30
CA THR A 59 -23.25 20.19 -3.36
C THR A 59 -21.88 19.52 -3.43
N PRO A 60 -21.10 19.72 -4.52
CA PRO A 60 -19.78 19.12 -4.66
C PRO A 60 -18.82 19.49 -3.51
N ASN A 61 -18.24 18.47 -2.87
CA ASN A 61 -17.22 18.64 -1.84
C ASN A 61 -16.10 17.60 -2.02
N LEU A 62 -14.93 18.08 -2.44
CA LEU A 62 -13.77 17.23 -2.70
C LEU A 62 -13.26 16.50 -1.45
N GLN A 63 -13.20 17.18 -0.30
CA GLN A 63 -12.66 16.60 0.92
C GLN A 63 -13.53 15.43 1.42
N ALA A 64 -14.85 15.61 1.38
CA ALA A 64 -15.81 14.57 1.71
C ALA A 64 -15.74 13.40 0.73
N LEU A 65 -15.63 13.69 -0.58
CA LEU A 65 -15.48 12.67 -1.61
C LEU A 65 -14.22 11.83 -1.39
N VAL A 66 -13.06 12.45 -1.20
CA VAL A 66 -11.80 11.76 -0.92
C VAL A 66 -11.92 10.92 0.34
N SER A 67 -12.46 11.48 1.42
CA SER A 67 -12.65 10.74 2.68
C SER A 67 -13.56 9.52 2.51
N GLU A 68 -14.61 9.62 1.67
CA GLU A 68 -15.51 8.51 1.40
C GLU A 68 -14.82 7.40 0.59
N ILE A 69 -14.21 7.75 -0.56
CA ILE A 69 -13.59 6.74 -1.43
C ILE A 69 -12.36 6.07 -0.78
N CYS A 70 -11.63 6.79 0.07
CA CYS A 70 -10.49 6.21 0.79
C CYS A 70 -10.89 5.07 1.73
N LYS A 71 -12.14 5.04 2.22
CA LYS A 71 -12.62 3.94 3.10
C LYS A 71 -12.74 2.61 2.35
N THR A 72 -12.94 2.64 1.03
CA THR A 72 -13.12 1.44 0.21
C THR A 72 -11.91 1.14 -0.67
N ALA A 73 -11.11 2.15 -1.01
CA ALA A 73 -9.98 2.05 -1.96
C ALA A 73 -9.00 0.90 -1.65
N ALA A 74 -8.63 0.72 -0.39
CA ALA A 74 -7.72 -0.36 0.02
C ALA A 74 -8.33 -1.76 -0.18
N GLY A 75 -9.65 -1.90 0.01
CA GLY A 75 -10.37 -3.15 -0.22
C GLY A 75 -10.58 -3.48 -1.70
N MET A 76 -10.44 -2.50 -2.59
CA MET A 76 -10.55 -2.69 -4.05
C MET A 76 -9.27 -3.26 -4.66
N VAL A 77 -8.14 -3.24 -3.94
CA VAL A 77 -6.87 -3.78 -4.45
C VAL A 77 -7.00 -5.29 -4.63
N ASN A 78 -6.74 -5.77 -5.85
CA ASN A 78 -6.79 -7.20 -6.18
C ASN A 78 -5.73 -7.99 -5.38
N GLU A 79 -6.05 -9.22 -4.98
CA GLU A 79 -5.15 -10.10 -4.26
C GLU A 79 -3.83 -10.37 -4.99
N ASN A 80 -3.84 -10.45 -6.33
CA ASN A 80 -2.61 -10.64 -7.09
C ASN A 80 -1.64 -9.46 -6.88
N VAL A 81 -2.14 -8.22 -6.93
CA VAL A 81 -1.32 -7.01 -6.67
C VAL A 81 -0.78 -7.01 -5.25
N LYS A 82 -1.60 -7.39 -4.26
CA LYS A 82 -1.16 -7.49 -2.86
C LYS A 82 -0.04 -8.51 -2.71
N ASN A 83 -0.20 -9.69 -3.31
CA ASN A 83 0.78 -10.77 -3.23
C ASN A 83 2.11 -10.37 -3.90
N ASP A 84 2.06 -9.81 -5.10
CA ASP A 84 3.26 -9.41 -5.83
C ASP A 84 4.08 -8.35 -5.06
N VAL A 85 3.40 -7.36 -4.49
CA VAL A 85 4.05 -6.31 -3.69
C VAL A 85 4.52 -6.85 -2.33
N MET A 86 3.78 -7.79 -1.72
CA MET A 86 4.20 -8.42 -0.47
C MET A 86 5.48 -9.24 -0.64
N LEU A 87 5.58 -10.02 -1.73
CA LEU A 87 6.79 -10.78 -2.06
C LEU A 87 8.01 -9.88 -2.21
N GLU A 88 7.84 -8.70 -2.81
CA GLU A 88 8.91 -7.72 -2.93
C GLU A 88 9.32 -7.13 -1.56
N ILE A 89 8.34 -6.82 -0.70
CA ILE A 89 8.61 -6.35 0.66
C ILE A 89 9.35 -7.42 1.46
N GLU A 90 8.89 -8.67 1.44
CA GLU A 90 9.52 -9.80 2.12
C GLU A 90 10.96 -10.00 1.66
N GLY A 91 11.19 -10.03 0.33
CA GLY A 91 12.54 -10.19 -0.23
C GLY A 91 13.51 -9.07 0.16
N VAL A 92 13.02 -7.84 0.31
CA VAL A 92 13.83 -6.73 0.83
C VAL A 92 14.09 -6.89 2.32
N LEU A 93 13.07 -7.22 3.12
CA LEU A 93 13.22 -7.41 4.56
C LEU A 93 14.21 -8.52 4.90
N ASP A 94 14.13 -9.67 4.23
CA ASP A 94 15.06 -10.79 4.42
C ASP A 94 16.51 -10.34 4.19
N ARG A 95 16.75 -9.56 3.11
CA ARG A 95 18.07 -9.02 2.80
C ARG A 95 18.57 -8.04 3.86
N GLU A 96 17.71 -7.17 4.39
CA GLU A 96 18.12 -6.19 5.40
C GLU A 96 18.36 -6.84 6.79
N VAL A 97 17.62 -7.92 7.11
CA VAL A 97 17.79 -8.70 8.34
C VAL A 97 19.06 -9.54 8.30
N ASP A 98 19.38 -10.18 7.16
CA ASP A 98 20.62 -10.96 7.00
C ASP A 98 21.90 -10.11 7.08
N GLN A 99 21.78 -8.80 6.84
CA GLN A 99 22.89 -7.85 6.88
C GLN A 99 23.00 -7.08 8.21
N ALA A 100 22.15 -7.38 9.21
CA ALA A 100 22.15 -6.73 10.53
C ALA A 100 22.80 -7.63 11.59
#